data_AF-B3GNG1-F1
#
_entry.id   AF-B3GNG1-F1
#
_cell.length_a   1.000
_cell.length_b   1.000
_cell.length_c   1.000
_cell.angle_alpha   90.00
_cell.angle_beta   90.00
_cell.angle_gamma   90.00
#
_symmetry.space_group_name_H-M   'P 1'
#
loop_
_entity.id
_entity.type
_entity.pdbx_description
1 polymer ?
#
loop_
_entity_poly.entity_id
_entity_poly.type
_entity_poly.pdbx_seq_one_letter_code
_entity_poly.pdbx_strand_id
1 'polypeptide(L)'
;MFRHHLTRETKDEPIETDGAVRKGVFNASIDMGDGGKRENILYNGKIDLIDDDNQHNEVKVVNGDFPPDSYFWEEQSKRYYWQSFFGNSTHLLLGARTGAYGKYSKTRPPKRFPPLSVFRVHKMSLTKLYKGAEASLSKLPSKKQIDDGYEDIRSLLSLIREHVTDDGDGFVFSRNEGGGEWTIKRDDEAVADFKKEILKNIPN
;
A
#
# COMPACT_ATOMS: atom_id res chain seq x y z
N MET A 1 -17.60 -1.50 -2.80
CA MET A 1 -18.70 -1.71 -1.84
C MET A 1 -18.37 -1.23 -0.43
N PHE A 2 -17.41 -1.80 0.32
CA PHE A 2 -17.15 -1.31 1.70
C PHE A 2 -16.70 0.17 1.73
N ARG A 3 -15.73 0.55 0.88
CA ARG A 3 -15.32 1.95 0.67
C ARG A 3 -16.52 2.87 0.35
N HIS A 4 -17.39 2.45 -0.56
CA HIS A 4 -18.62 3.19 -0.94
C HIS A 4 -19.47 3.55 0.27
N HIS A 5 -19.69 2.60 1.19
CA HIS A 5 -20.49 2.87 2.38
C HIS A 5 -19.83 3.83 3.37
N LEU A 6 -18.51 4.01 3.30
CA LEU A 6 -17.77 4.99 4.11
C LEU A 6 -17.72 6.37 3.45
N THR A 7 -17.81 6.44 2.11
CA THR A 7 -17.58 7.67 1.34
C THR A 7 -18.84 8.30 0.76
N ARG A 8 -19.97 7.57 0.72
CA ARG A 8 -21.21 8.07 0.13
C ARG A 8 -21.71 9.32 0.86
N GLU A 9 -22.13 10.32 0.10
CA GLU A 9 -22.73 11.55 0.59
C GLU A 9 -24.22 11.37 0.86
N THR A 10 -24.88 10.46 0.12
CA THR A 10 -26.31 10.19 0.28
C THR A 10 -26.60 8.70 0.44
N LYS A 11 -27.74 8.38 1.06
CA LYS A 11 -28.15 6.99 1.32
C LYS A 11 -28.35 6.20 0.03
N ASP A 12 -28.89 6.86 -0.99
CA ASP A 12 -29.30 6.26 -2.27
C ASP A 12 -28.24 6.44 -3.36
N GLU A 13 -27.03 6.91 -2.99
CA GLU A 13 -25.91 7.03 -3.91
C GLU A 13 -25.56 5.66 -4.50
N PRO A 14 -25.60 5.51 -5.84
CA PRO A 14 -25.28 4.25 -6.48
C PRO A 14 -23.82 3.90 -6.26
N ILE A 15 -23.53 2.60 -6.11
CA ILE A 15 -22.15 2.13 -6.04
C ILE A 15 -21.48 2.41 -7.39
N GLU A 16 -20.38 3.15 -7.40
CA GLU A 16 -19.54 3.33 -8.60
C GLU A 16 -19.09 1.96 -9.16
N THR A 17 -19.48 1.65 -10.40
CA THR A 17 -19.13 0.39 -11.09
C THR A 17 -18.16 0.58 -12.25
N ASP A 18 -17.89 1.82 -12.65
CA ASP A 18 -17.00 2.17 -13.76
C ASP A 18 -15.51 1.98 -13.45
N GLY A 19 -15.19 1.68 -12.20
CA GLY A 19 -13.81 1.49 -11.75
C GLY A 19 -13.04 2.80 -11.62
N ALA A 20 -13.74 3.94 -11.54
CA ALA A 20 -13.09 5.21 -11.26
C ALA A 20 -12.27 5.13 -9.95
N VAL A 21 -11.03 5.60 -10.02
CA VAL A 21 -10.10 5.62 -8.89
C VAL A 21 -9.62 7.05 -8.69
N ARG A 22 -9.90 7.59 -7.51
CA ARG A 22 -9.28 8.85 -7.06
C ARG A 22 -7.78 8.61 -6.86
N LYS A 23 -6.96 9.45 -7.49
CA LYS A 23 -5.50 9.43 -7.36
C LYS A 23 -5.02 10.76 -6.76
N GLY A 24 -3.97 10.68 -5.96
CA GLY A 24 -3.21 11.83 -5.47
C GLY A 24 -1.82 11.86 -6.08
N VAL A 25 -1.23 13.04 -6.10
CA VAL A 25 0.21 13.23 -6.33
C VAL A 25 0.87 13.48 -4.97
N PHE A 26 1.93 12.73 -4.69
CA PHE A 26 2.60 12.68 -3.40
C PHE A 26 4.08 12.96 -3.56
N ASN A 27 4.67 13.56 -2.54
CA ASN A 27 6.11 13.69 -2.41
C ASN A 27 6.55 12.92 -1.15
N ALA A 28 7.42 11.92 -1.32
CA ALA A 28 8.05 11.23 -0.21
C ALA A 28 9.50 11.63 -0.11
N SER A 29 9.96 11.94 1.10
CA SER A 29 11.37 12.19 1.38
C SER A 29 11.95 10.96 2.08
N ILE A 30 12.79 10.20 1.39
CA ILE A 30 13.39 8.95 1.88
C ILE A 30 14.77 9.26 2.46
N ASP A 31 14.98 8.91 3.73
CA ASP A 31 16.30 8.96 4.35
C ASP A 31 17.18 7.84 3.78
N MET A 32 18.34 8.21 3.24
CA MET A 32 19.26 7.30 2.57
C MET A 32 20.28 6.63 3.52
N GLY A 33 20.28 6.99 4.81
CA GLY A 33 21.13 6.38 5.84
C GLY A 33 22.59 6.85 5.85
N ASP A 34 23.02 7.62 4.86
CA ASP A 34 24.37 8.18 4.68
C ASP A 34 24.47 9.62 5.22
N GLY A 35 24.30 9.77 6.54
CA GLY A 35 24.62 11.03 7.22
C GLY A 35 23.63 12.17 6.95
N GLY A 36 22.36 11.85 6.70
CA GLY A 36 21.26 12.81 6.57
C GLY A 36 20.91 13.19 5.13
N LYS A 37 21.52 12.57 4.11
CA LYS A 37 21.05 12.69 2.73
C LYS A 37 19.64 12.11 2.61
N ARG A 38 18.79 12.82 1.87
CA ARG A 38 17.43 12.40 1.59
C ARG A 38 17.17 12.48 0.09
N GLU A 39 16.47 11.48 -0.44
CA GLU A 39 15.98 11.48 -1.82
C GLU A 39 14.48 11.82 -1.81
N ASN A 40 14.09 12.76 -2.66
CA ASN A 40 12.69 13.15 -2.81
C ASN A 40 12.10 12.44 -4.02
N ILE A 41 10.98 11.77 -3.83
CA ILE A 41 10.28 11.02 -4.86
C ILE A 41 8.92 11.65 -5.05
N LEU A 42 8.66 12.16 -6.26
CA LEU A 42 7.33 12.54 -6.70
C LEU A 42 6.66 11.33 -7.35
N TYR A 43 5.48 10.96 -6.89
CA TYR A 43 4.76 9.79 -7.39
C TYR A 43 3.26 10.02 -7.31
N ASN A 44 2.49 9.19 -8.01
CA ASN A 44 1.04 9.16 -7.85
C ASN A 44 0.61 7.87 -7.14
N GLY A 45 -0.50 7.95 -6.41
CA GLY A 45 -1.04 6.83 -5.66
C GLY A 45 -2.56 6.90 -5.59
N LYS A 46 -3.19 5.75 -5.37
CA LYS A 46 -4.63 5.66 -5.13
C LYS A 46 -4.98 6.27 -3.76
N ILE A 47 -6.06 7.03 -3.70
CA ILE A 47 -6.66 7.51 -2.46
C ILE A 47 -7.95 6.72 -2.22
N ASP A 48 -8.06 6.07 -1.08
CA ASP A 48 -9.25 5.31 -0.70
C ASP A 48 -10.30 6.20 0.00
N LEU A 49 -9.88 7.03 0.96
CA LEU A 49 -10.76 7.91 1.71
C LEU A 49 -9.99 9.16 2.14
N ILE A 50 -10.68 10.30 2.14
CA ILE A 50 -10.25 11.55 2.78
C ILE A 50 -11.31 11.84 3.85
N ASP A 51 -10.89 12.08 5.09
CA ASP A 51 -11.81 12.46 6.17
C ASP A 51 -11.99 13.98 6.27
N ASP A 52 -12.86 14.42 7.18
CA ASP A 52 -13.21 15.83 7.37
C ASP A 52 -12.00 16.71 7.78
N ASP A 53 -10.94 16.08 8.32
CA ASP A 53 -9.69 16.75 8.67
C ASP A 53 -8.70 16.80 7.49
N ASN A 54 -9.16 16.50 6.28
CA ASN A 54 -8.36 16.35 5.06
C ASN A 54 -7.24 15.29 5.18
N GLN A 55 -7.41 14.30 6.05
CA GLN A 55 -6.44 13.22 6.19
C GLN A 55 -6.78 12.06 5.27
N HIS A 56 -5.77 11.55 4.58
CA HIS A 56 -5.89 10.33 3.81
C HIS A 56 -5.95 9.13 4.75
N ASN A 57 -6.92 8.25 4.49
CA ASN A 57 -7.12 7.03 5.22
C ASN A 57 -7.16 5.86 4.24
N GLU A 58 -6.45 4.79 4.55
CA GLU A 58 -6.44 3.57 3.75
C GLU A 58 -7.59 2.66 4.22
N VAL A 59 -8.28 1.99 3.29
CA VAL A 59 -9.44 1.16 3.63
C VAL A 59 -9.19 -0.29 3.22
N LYS A 60 -9.26 -1.22 4.18
CA LYS A 60 -9.16 -2.66 3.90
C LYS A 60 -10.29 -3.44 4.55
N VAL A 61 -10.57 -4.60 3.97
CA VAL A 61 -11.50 -5.58 4.54
C VAL A 61 -10.71 -6.84 4.87
N VAL A 62 -10.84 -7.30 6.11
CA VAL A 62 -10.17 -8.49 6.61
C VAL A 62 -11.20 -9.50 7.08
N ASN A 63 -10.92 -10.79 6.91
CA ASN A 63 -11.78 -11.83 7.46
C ASN A 63 -11.42 -12.05 8.94
N GLY A 64 -12.41 -12.32 9.79
CA GLY A 64 -12.18 -12.60 11.21
C GLY A 64 -12.53 -11.45 12.13
N ASP A 65 -12.04 -11.49 13.37
CA ASP A 65 -12.36 -10.51 14.43
C ASP A 65 -11.17 -9.60 14.78
N PHE A 66 -11.41 -8.65 15.68
CA PHE A 66 -10.36 -7.87 16.34
C PHE A 66 -10.16 -8.31 17.79
N PRO A 67 -8.91 -8.44 18.29
CA PRO A 67 -7.65 -8.16 17.57
C PRO A 67 -7.41 -9.12 16.40
N PRO A 68 -6.70 -8.68 15.34
CA PRO A 68 -6.46 -9.51 14.16
C PRO A 68 -5.67 -10.78 14.52
N ASP A 69 -5.87 -11.84 13.74
CA ASP A 69 -5.18 -13.12 13.93
C ASP A 69 -3.72 -13.08 13.46
N SER A 70 -2.98 -14.17 13.69
CA SER A 70 -1.58 -14.27 13.28
C SER A 70 -1.42 -14.12 11.78
N TYR A 71 -2.35 -14.64 10.98
CA TYR A 71 -2.31 -14.51 9.51
C TYR A 71 -2.33 -13.04 9.06
N PHE A 72 -3.17 -12.20 9.66
CA PHE A 72 -3.14 -10.76 9.38
C PHE A 72 -1.76 -10.16 9.66
N TRP A 73 -1.20 -10.44 10.84
CA TRP A 73 0.07 -9.85 11.24
C TRP A 73 1.26 -10.35 10.42
N GLU A 74 1.25 -11.61 10.02
CA GLU A 74 2.36 -12.22 9.31
C GLU A 74 2.35 -11.95 7.80
N GLU A 75 1.15 -11.96 7.19
CA GLU A 75 1.01 -11.93 5.73
C GLU A 75 0.47 -10.60 5.19
N GLN A 76 -0.42 -9.93 5.92
CA GLN A 76 -1.12 -8.74 5.40
C GLN A 76 -0.52 -7.43 5.91
N SER A 77 -0.04 -7.40 7.15
CA SER A 77 0.37 -6.18 7.84
C SER A 77 1.44 -5.38 7.08
N LYS A 78 2.47 -6.05 6.53
CA LYS A 78 3.55 -5.43 5.75
C LYS A 78 3.04 -4.76 4.50
N ARG A 79 2.19 -5.46 3.75
CA ARG A 79 1.58 -4.91 2.54
C ARG A 79 0.73 -3.70 2.88
N TYR A 80 -0.09 -3.77 3.93
CA TYR A 80 -0.95 -2.66 4.33
C TYR A 80 -0.15 -1.48 4.86
N TYR A 81 0.95 -1.74 5.56
CA TYR A 81 1.88 -0.73 6.01
C TYR A 81 2.46 0.05 4.82
N TRP A 82 3.10 -0.66 3.88
CA TRP A 82 3.72 -0.01 2.71
C TRP A 82 2.71 0.69 1.80
N GLN A 83 1.53 0.09 1.60
CA GLN A 83 0.44 0.77 0.87
C GLN A 83 -0.01 2.05 1.58
N SER A 84 -0.13 2.05 2.91
CA SER A 84 -0.52 3.25 3.66
C SER A 84 0.59 4.30 3.68
N PHE A 85 1.85 3.87 3.82
CA PHE A 85 3.03 4.74 3.80
C PHE A 85 3.11 5.53 2.48
N PHE A 86 3.04 4.83 1.35
CA PHE A 86 3.01 5.47 0.03
C PHE A 86 1.65 6.13 -0.27
N GLY A 87 0.56 5.74 0.39
CA GLY A 87 -0.72 6.47 0.30
C GLY A 87 -0.73 7.80 1.05
N ASN A 88 0.38 8.15 1.74
CA ASN A 88 0.45 9.22 2.74
C ASN A 88 -0.70 9.15 3.76
N SER A 89 -1.04 7.92 4.15
CA SER A 89 -2.15 7.62 5.05
C SER A 89 -1.64 7.42 6.47
N THR A 90 -2.22 8.16 7.41
CA THR A 90 -1.87 8.05 8.84
C THR A 90 -2.61 6.90 9.53
N HIS A 91 -3.71 6.42 8.93
CA HIS A 91 -4.60 5.43 9.52
C HIS A 91 -5.14 4.42 8.51
N LEU A 92 -5.38 3.22 9.03
CA LEU A 92 -6.02 2.12 8.32
C LEU A 92 -7.41 1.90 8.91
N LEU A 93 -8.45 2.03 8.10
CA LEU A 93 -9.81 1.62 8.40
C LEU A 93 -10.01 0.17 7.99
N LEU A 94 -10.06 -0.72 8.97
CA LEU A 94 -10.22 -2.15 8.78
C LEU A 94 -11.67 -2.57 9.02
N GLY A 95 -12.35 -2.99 7.97
CA GLY A 95 -13.64 -3.68 8.06
C GLY A 95 -13.43 -5.17 8.36
N ALA A 96 -13.79 -5.61 9.57
CA ALA A 96 -13.85 -7.03 9.91
C ALA A 96 -15.11 -7.65 9.32
N ARG A 97 -14.92 -8.71 8.53
CA ARG A 97 -15.93 -9.39 7.75
C ARG A 97 -16.08 -10.85 8.18
N THR A 98 -17.32 -11.34 8.21
CA THR A 98 -17.61 -12.78 8.31
C THR A 98 -17.14 -13.52 7.05
N GLY A 99 -16.53 -14.69 7.17
CA GLY A 99 -16.27 -15.49 5.97
C GLY A 99 -17.51 -16.22 5.45
N ALA A 100 -17.27 -17.24 4.62
CA ALA A 100 -18.32 -18.13 4.13
C ALA A 100 -19.02 -18.86 5.30
N TYR A 101 -20.29 -19.19 5.10
CA TYR A 101 -21.13 -19.87 6.10
C TYR A 101 -20.45 -21.14 6.61
N GLY A 102 -20.56 -21.39 7.92
CA GLY A 102 -20.03 -22.60 8.55
C GLY A 102 -18.53 -22.55 8.81
N LYS A 103 -17.73 -21.74 8.09
CA LYS A 103 -16.28 -21.62 8.35
C LYS A 103 -15.95 -20.72 9.55
N TYR A 104 -16.80 -19.73 9.85
CA TYR A 104 -16.55 -18.76 10.93
C TYR A 104 -17.57 -18.90 12.06
N SER A 105 -17.10 -18.93 13.31
CA SER A 105 -17.95 -19.05 14.50
C SER A 105 -19.06 -18.00 14.58
N LYS A 106 -18.81 -16.78 14.07
CA LYS A 106 -19.80 -15.69 14.02
C LYS A 106 -20.98 -15.95 13.08
N THR A 107 -20.81 -16.79 12.06
CA THR A 107 -21.89 -17.21 11.16
C THR A 107 -22.75 -18.33 11.74
N ARG A 108 -22.29 -18.95 12.85
CA ARG A 108 -22.98 -20.04 13.54
C ARG A 108 -23.85 -19.50 14.68
N PRO A 109 -24.80 -20.31 15.21
CA PRO A 109 -25.50 -19.97 16.45
C PRO A 109 -24.54 -19.71 17.62
N PRO A 110 -24.86 -18.78 18.55
CA PRO A 110 -26.11 -18.01 18.60
C PRO A 110 -26.10 -16.72 17.75
N LYS A 111 -24.92 -16.22 17.32
CA LYS A 111 -24.80 -14.90 16.68
C LYS A 111 -25.44 -14.83 15.29
N ARG A 112 -25.27 -15.88 14.47
CA ARG A 112 -25.86 -16.00 13.11
C ARG A 112 -25.65 -14.77 12.22
N PHE A 113 -24.48 -14.13 12.27
CA PHE A 113 -24.18 -13.03 11.37
C PHE A 113 -24.22 -13.51 9.91
N PRO A 114 -24.76 -12.71 8.98
CA PRO A 114 -24.79 -13.08 7.56
C PRO A 114 -23.36 -13.33 7.05
N PRO A 115 -23.17 -14.27 6.11
CA PRO A 115 -21.86 -14.53 5.51
C PRO A 115 -21.37 -13.32 4.70
N LEU A 116 -20.04 -13.19 4.55
CA LEU A 116 -19.37 -12.15 3.75
C LEU A 116 -19.76 -10.71 4.11
N SER A 117 -20.23 -10.48 5.34
CA SER A 117 -20.73 -9.19 5.80
C SER A 117 -19.77 -8.53 6.77
N VAL A 118 -19.51 -7.23 6.56
CA VAL A 118 -18.75 -6.43 7.51
C VAL A 118 -19.61 -6.21 8.75
N PHE A 119 -19.11 -6.60 9.91
CA PHE A 119 -19.85 -6.49 11.18
C PHE A 119 -19.16 -5.58 12.19
N ARG A 120 -17.92 -5.14 11.91
CA ARG A 120 -17.15 -4.23 12.77
C ARG A 120 -16.15 -3.46 11.94
N VAL A 121 -15.97 -2.19 12.26
CA VAL A 121 -14.92 -1.34 11.69
C VAL A 121 -13.94 -0.96 12.80
N HIS A 122 -12.64 -0.98 12.49
CA HIS A 122 -11.59 -0.58 13.41
C HIS A 122 -10.66 0.41 12.72
N LYS A 123 -10.48 1.60 13.32
CA LYS A 123 -9.46 2.57 12.93
C LYS A 123 -8.17 2.23 13.68
N MET A 124 -7.09 1.97 12.94
CA MET A 124 -5.77 1.66 13.47
C MET A 124 -4.77 2.67 12.92
N SER A 125 -3.99 3.33 13.78
CA SER A 125 -2.92 4.21 13.30
C SER A 125 -1.79 3.39 12.68
N LEU A 126 -1.07 3.99 11.72
CA LEU A 126 0.05 3.35 11.06
C LEU A 126 1.16 2.95 12.05
N THR A 127 1.39 3.76 13.08
CA THR A 127 2.31 3.45 14.19
C THR A 127 1.88 2.19 14.95
N LYS A 128 0.59 2.01 15.21
CA LYS A 128 0.07 0.82 15.89
C LYS A 128 0.18 -0.41 15.01
N LEU A 129 -0.09 -0.27 13.71
CA LEU A 129 0.11 -1.34 12.72
C LEU A 129 1.57 -1.78 12.69
N TYR A 130 2.50 -0.82 12.60
CA TYR A 130 3.94 -1.07 12.60
C TYR A 130 4.37 -1.87 13.85
N LYS A 131 4.06 -1.36 15.05
CA LYS A 131 4.43 -2.03 16.31
C LYS A 131 3.83 -3.43 16.44
N GLY A 132 2.58 -3.61 16.00
CA GLY A 132 1.91 -4.91 16.02
C GLY A 132 2.52 -5.90 15.03
N ALA A 133 2.91 -5.43 13.85
CA ALA A 133 3.60 -6.21 12.84
C ALA A 133 4.99 -6.63 13.31
N GLU A 134 5.79 -5.68 13.80
CA GLU A 134 7.14 -5.90 14.35
C GLU A 134 7.13 -6.93 15.50
N ALA A 135 6.23 -6.77 16.47
CA ALA A 135 6.10 -7.70 17.60
C ALA A 135 5.71 -9.13 17.17
N SER A 136 5.04 -9.26 16.03
CA SER A 136 4.62 -10.56 15.50
C SER A 136 5.67 -11.19 14.60
N LEU A 137 6.26 -10.40 13.71
CA LEU A 137 7.26 -10.82 12.70
C LEU A 137 8.64 -11.06 13.29
N SER A 138 9.00 -10.41 14.41
CA SER A 138 10.24 -10.70 15.16
C SER A 138 10.33 -12.14 15.64
N LYS A 139 9.18 -12.82 15.80
CA LYS A 139 9.11 -14.26 16.13
C LYS A 139 9.36 -15.16 14.92
N LEU A 140 9.43 -14.59 13.72
CA LEU A 140 9.56 -15.27 12.43
C LEU A 140 10.71 -14.62 11.63
N PRO A 141 11.97 -14.80 12.06
CA PRO A 141 13.11 -14.11 11.44
C PRO A 141 13.35 -14.50 9.98
N SER A 142 12.80 -15.63 9.52
CA SER A 142 12.83 -16.03 8.11
C SER A 142 11.88 -15.22 7.22
N LYS A 143 10.90 -14.52 7.80
CA LYS A 143 10.01 -13.62 7.06
C LYS A 143 10.65 -12.24 6.96
N LYS A 144 10.48 -11.63 5.79
CA LYS A 144 10.83 -10.22 5.57
C LYS A 144 10.14 -9.33 6.60
N GLN A 145 10.87 -8.42 7.21
CA GLN A 145 10.39 -7.43 8.16
C GLN A 145 9.88 -6.18 7.43
N ILE A 146 9.28 -5.24 8.16
CA ILE A 146 8.95 -3.92 7.58
C ILE A 146 10.24 -3.18 7.24
N ASP A 147 11.23 -3.22 8.14
CA ASP A 147 12.48 -2.47 8.00
C ASP A 147 13.31 -2.87 6.78
N ASP A 148 13.28 -4.15 6.40
CA ASP A 148 13.91 -4.62 5.16
C ASP A 148 13.39 -3.85 3.93
N GLY A 149 12.13 -3.40 3.95
CA GLY A 149 11.56 -2.62 2.86
C GLY A 149 12.14 -1.20 2.75
N TYR A 150 12.61 -0.60 3.84
CA TYR A 150 13.33 0.67 3.78
C TYR A 150 14.67 0.49 3.08
N GLU A 151 15.40 -0.58 3.42
CA GLU A 151 16.65 -0.92 2.75
C GLU A 151 16.45 -1.25 1.26
N ASP A 152 15.38 -1.96 0.90
CA ASP A 152 15.07 -2.21 -0.51
C ASP A 152 14.82 -0.92 -1.30
N ILE A 153 14.11 0.05 -0.72
CA ILE A 153 13.87 1.35 -1.37
C ILE A 153 15.19 2.09 -1.53
N ARG A 154 16.02 2.15 -0.49
CA ARG A 154 17.34 2.78 -0.54
C ARG A 154 18.21 2.15 -1.62
N SER A 155 18.28 0.83 -1.64
CA SER A 155 19.04 0.06 -2.63
C SER A 155 18.56 0.36 -4.06
N LEU A 156 17.24 0.37 -4.31
CA LEU A 156 16.70 0.70 -5.62
C LEU A 156 17.04 2.14 -6.04
N LEU A 157 16.88 3.11 -5.15
CA LEU A 157 17.19 4.51 -5.45
C LEU A 157 18.67 4.72 -5.74
N SER A 158 19.56 4.06 -5.00
CA SER A 158 20.99 4.08 -5.27
C SER A 158 21.32 3.49 -6.64
N LEU A 159 20.70 2.36 -7.02
CA LEU A 159 20.89 1.77 -8.35
C LEU A 159 20.42 2.70 -9.47
N ILE A 160 19.28 3.38 -9.27
CA ILE A 160 18.78 4.37 -10.22
C ILE A 160 19.80 5.50 -10.39
N ARG A 161 20.36 6.04 -9.29
CA ARG A 161 21.36 7.11 -9.32
C ARG A 161 22.67 6.70 -9.97
N GLU A 162 23.08 5.46 -9.80
CA GLU A 162 24.31 4.92 -10.40
C GLU A 162 24.21 4.76 -11.92
N HIS A 163 23.03 4.41 -12.43
CA HIS A 163 22.85 4.05 -13.85
C HIS A 163 22.23 5.16 -14.69
N VAL A 164 21.31 5.94 -14.13
CA VAL A 164 20.60 7.03 -14.84
C VAL A 164 21.35 8.33 -14.59
N THR A 165 22.42 8.55 -15.35
CA THR A 165 23.35 9.67 -15.14
C THR A 165 23.04 10.85 -16.03
N ASP A 166 22.47 10.61 -17.21
CA ASP A 166 22.29 11.63 -18.25
C ASP A 166 20.82 11.84 -18.62
N ASP A 167 20.51 13.07 -19.03
CA ASP A 167 19.17 13.42 -19.49
C ASP A 167 18.79 12.60 -20.73
N GLY A 168 17.64 11.93 -20.62
CA GLY A 168 17.11 11.10 -21.70
C GLY A 168 17.58 9.64 -21.69
N ASP A 169 18.35 9.22 -20.69
CA ASP A 169 18.66 7.81 -20.47
C ASP A 169 17.40 6.96 -20.27
N GLY A 170 17.29 5.87 -21.04
CA GLY A 170 16.23 4.87 -20.91
C GLY A 170 16.74 3.55 -20.33
N PHE A 171 16.26 3.20 -19.14
CA PHE A 171 16.63 1.96 -18.46
C PHE A 171 15.42 1.17 -17.99
N VAL A 172 15.53 -0.15 -18.03
CA VAL A 172 14.59 -1.09 -17.44
C VAL A 172 15.25 -1.76 -16.23
N PHE A 173 14.64 -1.56 -15.06
CA PHE A 173 15.01 -2.22 -13.81
C PHE A 173 14.02 -3.35 -13.56
N SER A 174 14.52 -4.58 -13.41
CA SER A 174 13.67 -5.75 -13.20
C SER A 174 14.26 -6.71 -12.17
N ARG A 175 13.37 -7.43 -11.48
CA ARG A 175 13.72 -8.42 -10.47
C ARG A 175 12.64 -9.50 -10.45
N ASN A 176 13.03 -10.76 -10.33
CA ASN A 176 12.09 -11.87 -10.31
C ASN A 176 11.25 -11.88 -9.02
N GLU A 177 10.01 -12.35 -9.13
CA GLU A 177 9.19 -12.65 -7.96
C GLU A 177 9.87 -13.75 -7.12
N GLY A 178 10.08 -13.48 -5.83
CA GLY A 178 10.79 -14.37 -4.91
C GLY A 178 12.23 -13.94 -4.58
N GLY A 179 12.76 -12.89 -5.21
CA GLY A 179 14.07 -12.32 -4.90
C GLY A 179 15.10 -12.51 -6.03
N GLY A 180 16.36 -12.18 -5.73
CA GLY A 180 17.48 -12.19 -6.68
C GLY A 180 18.15 -10.82 -6.83
N GLU A 181 19.17 -10.73 -7.68
CA GLU A 181 19.81 -9.46 -8.03
C GLU A 181 18.95 -8.66 -9.00
N TRP A 182 19.10 -7.33 -8.99
CA TRP A 182 18.45 -6.48 -9.98
C TRP A 182 19.11 -6.70 -11.36
N THR A 183 18.28 -6.92 -12.37
CA THR A 183 18.72 -6.86 -13.77
C THR A 183 18.44 -5.46 -14.28
N ILE A 184 19.50 -4.77 -14.70
CA ILE A 184 19.47 -3.38 -15.18
C ILE A 184 19.95 -3.39 -16.62
N LYS A 185 19.12 -2.87 -17.53
CA LYS A 185 19.43 -2.85 -18.96
C LYS A 185 19.06 -1.48 -19.54
N ARG A 186 19.98 -0.87 -20.29
CA ARG A 186 19.65 0.27 -21.15
C ARG A 186 18.74 -0.21 -22.28
N ASP A 187 17.56 0.39 -22.38
CA ASP A 187 16.53 -0.02 -23.33
C ASP A 187 15.65 1.18 -23.70
N ASP A 188 16.17 2.02 -24.60
CA ASP A 188 15.51 3.25 -25.05
C ASP A 188 14.21 2.96 -25.83
N GLU A 189 14.13 1.79 -26.49
CA GLU A 189 12.93 1.36 -27.22
C GLU A 189 11.80 0.99 -26.25
N ALA A 190 12.10 0.19 -25.21
CA ALA A 190 11.11 -0.20 -24.22
C ALA A 190 10.49 0.99 -23.47
N VAL A 191 11.22 2.09 -23.30
CA VAL A 191 10.75 3.28 -22.60
C VAL A 191 10.27 4.41 -23.52
N ALA A 192 10.30 4.22 -24.85
CA ALA A 192 10.08 5.29 -25.82
C ALA A 192 8.72 5.99 -25.66
N ASP A 193 7.65 5.23 -25.49
CA ASP A 193 6.30 5.77 -25.32
C ASP A 193 6.17 6.58 -24.04
N PHE A 194 6.74 6.07 -22.94
CA PHE A 194 6.74 6.78 -21.66
C PHE A 194 7.54 8.10 -21.75
N LYS A 195 8.71 8.06 -22.39
CA LYS A 195 9.54 9.24 -22.63
C LYS A 195 8.80 10.29 -23.47
N LYS A 196 8.07 9.86 -24.51
CA LYS A 196 7.24 10.75 -25.34
C LYS A 196 6.16 11.45 -24.53
N GLU A 197 5.48 10.75 -23.61
CA GLU A 197 4.49 11.39 -22.73
C GLU A 197 5.13 12.37 -21.74
N ILE A 198 6.30 12.06 -21.19
CA ILE A 198 7.04 12.99 -20.32
C ILE A 198 7.36 14.28 -21.08
N LEU A 199 7.92 14.18 -22.29
CA LEU A 199 8.36 15.33 -23.07
C LEU A 199 7.21 16.29 -23.44
N LYS A 200 5.97 15.81 -23.59
CA LYS A 200 4.80 16.67 -23.79
C LYS A 200 4.47 17.57 -22.59
N ASN A 201 4.96 17.21 -21.41
CA ASN A 201 4.64 17.86 -20.15
C ASN A 201 5.82 18.68 -19.57
N ILE A 202 6.96 18.71 -20.26
CA ILE A 202 8.10 19.58 -19.90
C ILE A 202 7.96 20.88 -20.72
N PRO A 203 7.85 22.06 -20.07
CA PRO A 203 7.84 23.33 -20.78
C PRO A 203 9.13 23.54 -21.58
N ASN A 204 9.02 24.08 -22.79
CA ASN A 204 10.18 24.46 -23.62
C ASN A 204 11.09 25.49 -22.94
#